data_AF-A0A7C5XBE4-F1
#
_entry.id   AF-A0A7C5XBE4-F1
#
_cell.length_a   1.000
_cell.length_b   1.000
_cell.length_c   1.000
_cell.angle_alpha   90.00
_cell.angle_beta   90.00
_cell.angle_gamma   90.00
#
_symmetry.space_group_name_H-M   'P 1'
#
loop_
_entity.id
_entity.type
_entity.pdbx_description
1 polymer ?
#
loop_
_entity_poly.entity_id
_entity_poly.type
_entity_poly.pdbx_seq_one_letter_code
_entity_poly.pdbx_strand_id
1 'polypeptide(L)'
;MRDLSRELGLPVSTVHYHVKKLRELGLVREVPEGLVVSRRVKLEGFVYLGRRVIPRLAFYSAFFAGVLLGLAGLTLASSELNPDRVVALAVSAVATAVTALEAYYVRRSLLS
;
A
#
# COMPACT_ATOMS: atom_id res chain seq x y z
N MET A 1 -14.16 0.34 27.73
CA MET A 1 -13.97 1.72 27.23
C MET A 1 -12.96 2.53 28.05
N ARG A 2 -13.07 2.55 29.38
CA ARG A 2 -12.09 3.25 30.25
C ARG A 2 -10.70 2.60 30.20
N ASP A 3 -10.66 1.27 30.11
CA ASP A 3 -9.40 0.52 29.97
C ASP A 3 -8.73 0.81 28.62
N LEU A 4 -9.51 0.77 27.53
CA LEU A 4 -9.06 1.12 26.18
C LEU A 4 -8.55 2.58 26.09
N SER A 5 -9.19 3.50 26.81
CA SER A 5 -8.77 4.91 26.92
C SER A 5 -7.46 5.06 27.70
N ARG A 6 -7.25 4.29 28.78
CA ARG A 6 -5.98 4.23 29.51
C ARG A 6 -4.86 3.64 28.68
N GLU A 7 -5.15 2.60 27.92
CA GLU A 7 -4.17 1.86 27.12
C GLU A 7 -3.74 2.64 25.87
N LEU A 8 -4.68 3.35 25.23
CA LEU A 8 -4.41 4.19 24.06
C LEU A 8 -3.94 5.62 24.43
N GLY A 9 -4.01 6.01 25.71
CA GLY A 9 -3.71 7.37 26.15
C GLY A 9 -4.65 8.44 25.60
N LEU A 10 -5.84 8.04 25.13
CA LEU A 10 -6.81 8.93 24.49
C LEU A 10 -7.97 9.28 25.43
N PRO A 11 -8.57 10.47 25.32
CA PRO A 11 -9.78 10.81 26.06
C PRO A 11 -10.92 9.81 25.79
N VAL A 12 -11.70 9.48 26.82
CA VAL A 12 -12.80 8.51 26.74
C VAL A 12 -13.83 8.89 25.67
N SER A 13 -14.10 10.19 25.51
CA SER A 13 -14.98 10.73 24.47
C SER A 13 -14.46 10.46 23.05
N THR A 14 -13.16 10.65 22.82
CA THR A 14 -12.49 10.40 21.54
C THR A 14 -12.51 8.92 21.17
N VAL A 15 -12.23 8.05 22.14
CA VAL A 15 -12.30 6.59 21.95
C VAL A 15 -13.71 6.17 21.60
N HIS A 16 -14.71 6.67 22.34
CA HIS A 16 -16.11 6.32 22.09
C HIS A 16 -16.56 6.77 20.68
N TYR A 17 -16.18 7.98 20.26
CA TYR A 17 -16.46 8.49 18.93
C TYR A 17 -15.85 7.62 17.82
N HIS A 18 -14.57 7.28 17.92
CA HIS A 18 -13.89 6.48 16.90
C HIS A 18 -14.39 5.04 16.87
N VAL A 19 -14.65 4.41 18.01
CA VAL A 19 -15.22 3.05 18.04
C VAL A 19 -16.62 3.04 17.44
N LYS A 20 -17.46 4.04 17.74
CA LYS A 20 -18.79 4.18 17.13
C LYS A 20 -18.68 4.32 15.60
N LYS A 21 -17.75 5.14 15.11
CA LYS A 21 -17.52 5.34 13.67
C LYS A 21 -16.99 4.08 12.98
N LEU A 22 -16.07 3.36 13.61
CA LEU A 22 -15.58 2.06 13.12
C LEU A 22 -16.68 0.99 13.06
N ARG A 23 -17.63 1.04 14.00
CA ARG A 23 -18.81 0.17 14.02
C ARG A 23 -19.80 0.52 12.91
N GLU A 24 -20.08 1.81 12.70
CA GLU A 24 -20.92 2.30 11.59
C GLU A 24 -20.35 1.91 10.22
N LEU A 25 -19.02 1.89 10.10
CA LEU A 25 -18.32 1.44 8.89
C LEU A 25 -18.24 -0.10 8.76
N GLY A 26 -18.78 -0.85 9.72
CA GLY A 26 -18.77 -2.32 9.73
C GLY A 26 -17.38 -2.94 9.91
N LEU A 27 -16.40 -2.15 10.39
CA LEU A 27 -15.00 -2.56 10.55
C LEU A 27 -14.76 -3.30 11.86
N VAL A 28 -15.60 -3.06 12.88
CA VAL A 28 -15.47 -3.63 14.22
C VAL A 28 -16.83 -4.11 14.73
N ARG A 29 -16.87 -5.23 15.46
CA ARG A 29 -18.07 -5.80 16.09
C ARG A 29 -17.79 -6.05 17.57
N GLU A 30 -18.74 -5.71 18.43
CA GLU A 30 -18.72 -6.10 19.83
C GLU A 30 -19.13 -7.58 19.94
N VAL A 31 -18.29 -8.36 20.62
CA VAL A 31 -18.56 -9.72 21.09
C VAL A 31 -18.48 -9.70 22.63
N PRO A 32 -19.03 -10.73 23.31
CA PRO A 32 -19.02 -10.81 24.77
C PRO A 32 -17.63 -10.65 25.40
N GLU A 33 -16.56 -11.07 24.72
CA GLU A 33 -15.17 -10.90 25.19
C GLU A 33 -14.51 -9.56 24.84
N GLY A 34 -15.15 -8.68 24.04
CA GLY A 34 -14.59 -7.37 23.68
C GLY A 34 -14.89 -6.91 22.25
N LEU A 35 -13.99 -6.11 21.67
CA LEU A 35 -14.11 -5.58 20.30
C LEU A 35 -13.26 -6.41 19.33
N VAL A 36 -13.87 -6.96 18.27
CA VAL A 36 -13.18 -7.76 17.24
C VAL A 36 -13.31 -7.11 15.87
N VAL A 37 -12.23 -7.12 15.09
CA VAL A 37 -12.18 -6.55 13.73
C VAL A 37 -12.93 -7.46 12.76
N SER A 38 -14.05 -6.97 12.22
CA SER A 38 -15.00 -7.74 11.39
C SER A 38 -14.62 -7.80 9.93
N ARG A 39 -13.96 -6.75 9.43
CA ARG A 39 -13.57 -6.62 8.01
C ARG A 39 -12.17 -6.03 7.90
N ARG A 40 -11.35 -6.62 7.03
CA ARG A 40 -10.10 -6.00 6.58
C ARG A 40 -10.46 -4.74 5.80
N VAL A 41 -10.05 -3.58 6.31
CA VAL A 41 -10.31 -2.28 5.69
C VAL A 41 -9.60 -2.23 4.34
N LYS A 42 -10.33 -2.17 3.21
CA LYS A 42 -9.71 -1.78 1.94
C LYS A 42 -9.27 -0.32 2.07
N LEU A 43 -8.04 -0.10 2.53
CA LEU A 43 -7.40 1.20 2.58
C LEU A 43 -7.21 1.68 1.14
N GLU A 44 -7.91 2.75 0.76
CA GLU A 44 -7.70 3.38 -0.54
C GLU A 44 -6.21 3.74 -0.68
N GLY A 45 -5.58 3.27 -1.76
CA GLY A 45 -4.14 3.45 -1.99
C GLY A 45 -3.29 2.25 -1.58
N PHE A 46 -3.85 1.22 -0.96
CA PHE A 46 -3.12 0.03 -0.53
C PHE A 46 -3.67 -1.24 -1.17
N VAL A 47 -2.75 -2.15 -1.51
CA VAL A 47 -3.04 -3.47 -2.04
C VAL A 47 -2.64 -4.51 -1.00
N TYR A 48 -3.51 -5.50 -0.80
CA TYR A 48 -3.22 -6.65 0.05
C TYR A 48 -2.41 -7.67 -0.75
N LEU A 49 -1.14 -7.85 -0.37
CA LEU A 49 -0.30 -8.93 -0.89
C LEU A 49 -0.25 -10.05 0.17
N GLY A 50 -1.22 -10.97 0.08
CA GLY A 50 -1.40 -12.06 1.04
C GLY A 50 -1.77 -11.55 2.45
N ARG A 51 -0.80 -11.63 3.37
CA ARG A 51 -0.94 -11.14 4.76
C ARG A 51 -0.39 -9.72 4.97
N ARG A 52 0.35 -9.16 4.02
CA ARG A 52 0.96 -7.82 4.13
C ARG A 52 0.15 -6.77 3.36
N VAL A 53 0.08 -5.57 3.92
CA VAL A 53 -0.51 -4.39 3.27
C VAL A 53 0.63 -3.59 2.67
N ILE A 54 0.63 -3.41 1.35
CA ILE A 54 1.64 -2.62 0.65
C ILE A 54 0.96 -1.44 -0.06
N PRO A 55 1.62 -0.27 -0.14
CA PRO A 55 1.13 0.82 -0.99
C PRO A 55 0.97 0.33 -2.42
N ARG A 56 -0.14 0.67 -3.06
CA ARG A 56 -0.47 0.31 -4.45
C ARG A 56 0.64 0.72 -5.42
N LEU A 57 1.29 1.85 -5.16
CA LEU A 57 2.43 2.35 -5.92
C LEU A 57 3.66 1.43 -5.83
N ALA A 58 3.89 0.79 -4.67
CA ALA A 58 4.97 -0.19 -4.51
C ALA A 58 4.71 -1.48 -5.30
N PHE A 59 3.43 -1.85 -5.49
CA PHE A 59 3.07 -2.95 -6.37
C PHE A 59 3.33 -2.59 -7.84
N TYR A 60 2.96 -1.38 -8.26
CA TYR A 60 3.22 -0.90 -9.62
C TYR A 60 4.72 -0.76 -9.92
N SER A 61 5.54 -0.28 -8.98
CA SER A 61 6.98 -0.20 -9.19
C SER A 61 7.61 -1.58 -9.44
N ALA A 62 7.18 -2.61 -8.70
CA ALA A 62 7.63 -3.98 -8.92
C ALA A 62 7.19 -4.52 -10.30
N PHE A 63 5.97 -4.21 -10.73
CA PHE A 63 5.47 -4.58 -12.05
C PHE A 63 6.29 -3.91 -13.17
N PHE A 64 6.50 -2.60 -13.10
CA PHE A 64 7.29 -1.87 -14.10
C PHE A 64 8.76 -2.29 -14.09
N ALA A 65 9.34 -2.59 -12.94
CA ALA A 65 10.69 -3.15 -12.85
C ALA A 65 10.79 -4.52 -13.55
N GLY A 66 9.77 -5.37 -13.40
CA GLY A 66 9.69 -6.64 -14.13
C GLY A 66 9.62 -6.46 -15.64
N VAL A 67 8.79 -5.52 -16.12
CA VAL A 67 8.71 -5.15 -17.54
C VAL A 67 10.05 -4.62 -18.06
N LEU A 68 10.71 -3.75 -17.30
CA LEU A 68 12.03 -3.21 -17.65
C LEU A 68 13.07 -4.31 -17.81
N LEU A 69 13.14 -5.24 -16.84
CA LEU A 69 14.08 -6.37 -16.89
C LEU A 69 13.77 -7.31 -18.07
N GLY A 70 12.49 -7.57 -18.34
CA GLY A 70 12.07 -8.38 -19.48
C GLY A 70 12.46 -7.74 -20.81
N LEU A 71 12.20 -6.44 -20.98
CA LEU A 71 12.59 -5.69 -22.17
C LEU A 71 14.11 -5.62 -22.33
N ALA A 72 14.84 -5.40 -21.24
CA ALA A 72 16.30 -5.37 -21.25
C ALA A 72 16.88 -6.74 -21.65
N GLY A 73 16.35 -7.83 -21.08
CA GLY A 73 16.73 -9.20 -21.42
C GLY A 73 16.48 -9.54 -22.89
N LEU A 74 15.30 -9.19 -23.41
CA LEU A 74 14.97 -9.39 -24.84
C LEU A 74 15.88 -8.58 -25.76
N THR A 75 16.19 -7.33 -25.39
CA THR A 75 17.06 -6.45 -26.19
C THR A 75 18.49 -7.00 -26.25
N LEU A 76 19.02 -7.47 -25.12
CA LEU A 76 20.33 -8.13 -25.04
C LEU A 76 20.36 -9.44 -25.84
N ALA A 77 19.31 -10.26 -25.75
CA ALA A 77 19.23 -11.54 -26.45
C ALA A 77 19.10 -11.38 -27.98
N SER A 78 18.40 -10.34 -28.43
CA SER A 78 18.22 -10.10 -29.87
C SER A 78 19.39 -9.34 -30.50
N SER A 79 20.19 -8.61 -29.71
CA SER A 79 21.21 -7.65 -30.18
C SER A 79 20.70 -6.60 -31.18
N GLU A 80 19.38 -6.46 -31.31
CA GLU A 80 18.72 -5.46 -32.14
C GLU A 80 18.26 -4.29 -31.29
N LEU A 81 18.94 -3.17 -31.47
CA LEU A 81 18.56 -1.87 -30.91
C LEU A 81 17.59 -1.18 -31.87
N ASN A 82 16.30 -1.46 -31.67
CA ASN A 82 15.23 -0.77 -32.37
C ASN A 82 14.81 0.51 -31.61
N PRO A 83 14.50 1.63 -32.30
CA PRO A 83 14.05 2.87 -31.67
C PRO A 83 12.85 2.65 -30.73
N ASP A 84 11.91 1.79 -31.12
CA ASP A 84 10.74 1.45 -30.30
C ASP A 84 11.13 0.79 -28.97
N ARG A 85 12.16 -0.06 -28.97
CA ARG A 85 12.65 -0.73 -27.74
C ARG A 85 13.34 0.26 -26.81
N VAL A 86 14.08 1.23 -27.36
CA VAL A 86 14.72 2.29 -26.57
C VAL A 86 13.67 3.17 -25.89
N VAL A 87 12.61 3.55 -26.61
CA VAL A 87 11.50 4.31 -26.03
C VAL A 87 10.78 3.51 -24.94
N ALA A 88 10.49 2.23 -25.19
CA ALA A 88 9.85 1.37 -24.20
C ALA A 88 10.68 1.20 -22.92
N LEU A 89 12.01 1.08 -23.05
CA LEU A 89 12.94 1.03 -21.91
C LEU A 89 12.95 2.35 -21.14
N ALA A 90 13.02 3.49 -21.83
CA ALA A 90 13.01 4.81 -21.20
C ALA A 90 11.70 5.06 -20.41
N VAL A 91 10.55 4.77 -21.02
CA VAL A 91 9.24 4.90 -20.36
C VAL A 91 9.15 3.99 -19.14
N SER A 92 9.58 2.73 -19.26
CA SER A 92 9.56 1.78 -18.16
C SER A 92 10.49 2.21 -17.01
N ALA A 93 11.66 2.79 -17.33
CA ALA A 93 12.60 3.29 -16.34
C ALA A 93 12.04 4.50 -15.59
N VAL A 94 11.46 5.46 -16.31
CA VAL A 94 10.82 6.65 -15.70
C VAL A 94 9.63 6.25 -14.84
N ALA A 95 8.75 5.38 -15.34
CA ALA A 95 7.61 4.88 -14.59
C ALA A 95 8.04 4.16 -13.31
N THR A 96 9.08 3.33 -13.38
CA THR A 96 9.66 2.66 -12.21
C THR A 96 10.21 3.66 -11.21
N ALA A 97 10.97 4.67 -11.66
CA ALA A 97 11.56 5.68 -10.79
C ALA A 97 10.50 6.52 -10.06
N VAL A 98 9.49 7.02 -10.79
CA VAL A 98 8.40 7.84 -10.22
C VAL A 98 7.61 7.03 -9.18
N THR A 99 7.19 5.82 -9.54
CA THR A 99 6.40 4.97 -8.63
C THR A 99 7.19 4.50 -7.42
N ALA A 100 8.50 4.23 -7.57
CA ALA A 100 9.38 3.88 -6.46
C ALA A 100 9.62 5.06 -5.51
N LEU A 101 9.81 6.27 -6.04
CA LEU A 101 9.97 7.48 -5.23
C LEU A 101 8.70 7.77 -4.42
N GLU A 102 7.52 7.74 -5.05
CA GLU A 102 6.27 7.95 -4.31
C GLU A 102 6.04 6.85 -3.26
N ALA A 103 6.35 5.59 -3.57
CA ALA A 103 6.27 4.51 -2.60
C ALA A 103 7.21 4.74 -1.39
N TYR A 104 8.40 5.29 -1.62
CA TYR A 104 9.33 5.65 -0.55
C TYR A 104 8.81 6.83 0.29
N TYR A 105 8.29 7.88 -0.34
CA TYR A 105 7.71 9.03 0.37
C TYR A 105 6.49 8.65 1.21
N VAL A 106 5.58 7.84 0.68
CA VAL A 106 4.40 7.34 1.42
C VAL A 106 4.84 6.53 2.64
N ARG A 107 5.87 5.69 2.51
CA ARG A 107 6.43 4.94 3.64
C ARG A 107 7.01 5.87 4.72
N ARG A 108 7.64 6.98 4.33
CA ARG A 108 8.21 7.97 5.25
C ARG A 108 7.13 8.78 5.97
N SER A 109 6.05 9.15 5.27
CA SER A 109 4.91 9.87 5.85
C SER A 109 4.12 9.05 6.88
N LEU A 110 4.22 7.72 6.85
CA LEU A 110 3.59 6.84 7.85
C LEU A 110 4.44 6.65 9.12
N LEU A 111 5.69 7.13 9.12
CA LEU A 111 6.66 6.99 10.22
C LEU A 111 6.98 8.33 10.92
N SER A 112 6.40 9.45 10.47
CA SER A 112 6.47 10.77 11.11
C SER A 112 5.15 11.13 11.76
#